data_AF-A0A960JMG1-F1
#
_entry.id   AF-A0A960JMG1-F1
#
_cell.length_a   1.000
_cell.length_b   1.000
_cell.length_c   1.000
_cell.angle_alpha   90.00
_cell.angle_beta   90.00
_cell.angle_gamma   90.00
#
_symmetry.space_group_name_H-M   'P 1'
#
loop_
_entity.id
_entity.type
_entity.pdbx_description
1 polymer ?
#
loop_
_entity_poly.entity_id
_entity_poly.type
_entity_poly.pdbx_seq_one_letter_code
_entity_poly.pdbx_strand_id
1 'polypeptide(L)'
;MDLLDWILIIVFGLAVAAAVGFMLVGPGRRDGEPTRGGGAVLTEERPPVEVDRVDEAPPAEAPPEVVAPPVRPSFRDRLGRARATLSGYVGSILSRSAIDEEAWEELEEALIRADVGVGPTQELLDSVRATVKERALTEPAELIEAVKDEMKLRLVGSVDLARAESPPSIWLFVGVNG
;
A
#
# COMPACT_ATOMS: atom_id res chain seq x y z
N MET A 1 -12.47 5.65 42.33
CA MET A 1 -11.12 5.20 41.97
C MET A 1 -10.16 6.08 42.73
N ASP A 2 -9.50 5.50 43.72
CA ASP A 2 -8.70 6.26 44.68
C ASP A 2 -7.30 6.53 44.12
N LEU A 3 -6.60 7.51 44.69
CA LEU A 3 -5.24 7.88 44.28
C LEU A 3 -4.27 6.69 44.32
N LEU A 4 -4.50 5.73 45.22
CA LEU A 4 -3.73 4.48 45.30
C LEU A 4 -3.97 3.56 44.10
N ASP A 5 -5.18 3.51 43.53
CA ASP A 5 -5.47 2.70 42.35
C ASP A 5 -4.71 3.21 41.13
N TRP A 6 -4.59 4.54 40.99
CA TRP A 6 -3.87 5.15 39.87
C TRP A 6 -2.36 4.92 39.95
N ILE A 7 -1.78 4.99 41.15
CA ILE A 7 -0.37 4.68 41.38
C ILE A 7 -0.09 3.20 41.08
N LEU A 8 -0.98 2.30 41.47
CA LEU A 8 -0.82 0.86 41.25
C LEU A 8 -0.88 0.50 39.76
N ILE A 9 -1.74 1.18 38.98
CA ILE A 9 -1.81 1.03 37.52
C ILE A 9 -0.55 1.55 36.83
N ILE A 10 0.01 2.69 37.25
CA ILE A 10 1.25 3.22 36.67
C ILE A 10 2.43 2.28 36.96
N VAL A 11 2.57 1.82 38.21
CA VAL A 11 3.67 0.93 38.61
C VAL A 11 3.57 -0.41 37.88
N PHE A 12 2.37 -0.95 37.74
CA PHE A 12 2.13 -2.18 36.98
C PHE A 12 2.44 -2.00 35.49
N GLY A 13 2.04 -0.87 34.89
CA GLY A 13 2.36 -0.54 33.49
C GLY A 13 3.86 -0.42 33.22
N LEU A 14 4.61 0.20 34.14
CA LEU A 14 6.08 0.33 34.04
C LEU A 14 6.80 -1.02 34.18
N ALA A 15 6.32 -1.89 35.06
CA ALA A 15 6.88 -3.23 35.24
C ALA A 15 6.66 -4.13 33.99
N VAL A 16 5.48 -4.04 33.37
CA VAL A 16 5.17 -4.79 32.14
C VAL A 16 6.02 -4.27 30.96
N ALA A 17 6.22 -2.95 30.84
CA ALA A 17 7.07 -2.38 29.79
C ALA A 17 8.54 -2.80 29.93
N ALA A 18 9.06 -2.87 31.15
CA ALA A 18 10.43 -3.34 31.42
C ALA A 18 10.62 -4.83 31.09
N ALA A 19 9.62 -5.67 31.37
CA ALA A 19 9.66 -7.11 31.07
C ALA A 19 9.62 -7.38 29.55
N VAL A 20 8.84 -6.61 28.78
CA VAL A 20 8.77 -6.72 27.32
C VAL A 20 10.06 -6.20 26.66
N GLY A 21 10.67 -5.14 27.21
CA GLY A 21 11.95 -4.61 26.73
C GLY A 21 13.12 -5.59 26.91
N PHE A 22 13.14 -6.35 28.01
CA PHE A 22 14.19 -7.35 28.26
C PHE A 22 14.05 -8.59 27.37
N MET A 23 12.83 -8.94 26.95
CA MET A 23 12.57 -10.12 26.11
C MET A 23 12.87 -9.91 24.62
N LEU A 24 12.94 -8.65 24.15
CA LEU A 24 13.32 -8.31 22.77
C LEU A 24 14.84 -8.13 22.56
N VAL A 25 15.64 -8.08 23.63
CA VAL A 25 17.10 -7.97 23.56
C VAL A 25 17.75 -9.20 24.21
N GLY A 26 17.59 -10.36 23.58
CA GLY A 26 18.28 -11.60 23.99
C GLY A 26 19.73 -11.65 23.48
N PRO A 27 20.71 -12.11 24.28
CA PRO A 27 22.09 -12.22 23.83
C PRO A 27 22.26 -13.42 22.88
N GLY A 28 22.72 -13.15 21.67
CA GLY A 28 23.01 -14.16 20.65
C GLY A 28 24.15 -15.09 21.09
N ARG A 29 23.82 -16.36 21.26
CA ARG A 29 24.78 -17.47 21.38
C ARG A 29 25.54 -17.62 20.07
N ARG A 30 26.88 -17.65 20.13
CA ARG A 30 27.76 -17.98 19.01
C ARG A 30 28.44 -19.30 19.33
N ASP A 31 28.11 -20.34 18.59
CA ASP A 31 28.86 -21.60 18.56
C ASP A 31 29.35 -21.84 17.13
N GLY A 32 30.66 -22.12 16.99
CA GLY A 32 31.25 -22.61 15.74
C GLY A 32 32.70 -22.18 15.52
N GLU A 33 33.65 -22.87 16.12
CA GLU A 33 35.02 -23.00 15.58
C GLU A 33 35.02 -24.05 14.44
N PRO A 34 35.91 -23.90 13.45
CA PRO A 34 36.95 -24.91 13.35
C PRO A 34 38.37 -24.35 13.14
N THR A 35 39.29 -25.10 13.72
CA THR A 35 40.75 -24.98 13.81
C THR A 35 41.53 -24.80 12.50
N ARG A 36 42.61 -24.00 12.62
CA ARG A 36 44.03 -24.28 12.30
C ARG A 36 44.69 -23.60 11.08
N GLY A 37 45.80 -22.92 11.40
CA GLY A 37 46.90 -22.50 10.50
C GLY A 37 46.98 -20.98 10.35
N GLY A 38 48.04 -20.25 10.68
CA GLY A 38 49.36 -20.55 11.22
C GLY A 38 50.14 -19.23 11.32
N GLY A 39 50.97 -19.13 12.36
CA GLY A 39 52.16 -18.26 12.52
C GLY A 39 52.16 -16.80 12.03
N ALA A 40 52.20 -15.86 12.98
CA ALA A 40 53.35 -14.95 13.13
C ALA A 40 53.23 -14.19 14.47
N VAL A 41 54.26 -14.36 15.30
CA VAL A 41 54.51 -13.66 16.56
C VAL A 41 54.98 -12.23 16.24
N LEU A 42 54.63 -11.24 17.07
CA LEU A 42 55.57 -10.32 17.72
C LEU A 42 54.81 -9.45 18.76
N THR A 43 55.46 -9.34 19.92
CA THR A 43 54.99 -8.84 21.22
C THR A 43 55.34 -7.37 21.40
N GLU A 44 54.47 -6.65 22.13
CA GLU A 44 54.67 -5.35 22.82
C GLU A 44 55.01 -4.13 21.95
N GLU A 45 54.59 -2.90 22.24
CA GLU A 45 54.58 -2.18 23.51
C GLU A 45 53.79 -0.86 23.30
N ARG A 46 53.07 -0.36 24.32
CA ARG A 46 52.52 1.02 24.38
C ARG A 46 53.44 1.83 25.28
N PRO A 47 53.89 3.06 24.95
CA PRO A 47 53.20 4.30 25.43
C PRO A 47 53.53 5.57 24.55
N PRO A 48 53.44 6.83 25.02
CA PRO A 48 52.27 7.61 25.42
C PRO A 48 52.03 8.89 24.56
N VAL A 49 50.78 9.37 24.65
CA VAL A 49 50.22 10.72 24.42
C VAL A 49 51.18 11.90 24.13
N GLU A 50 50.95 12.58 22.99
CA GLU A 50 51.21 14.02 22.83
C GLU A 50 49.91 14.69 22.33
N VAL A 51 49.27 15.46 23.22
CA VAL A 51 48.11 16.28 22.90
C VAL A 51 48.66 17.63 22.42
N ASP A 52 48.74 17.82 21.11
CA ASP A 52 48.93 19.16 20.57
C ASP A 52 47.56 19.76 20.25
N ARG A 53 47.21 20.77 21.03
CA ARG A 53 45.95 21.51 20.96
C ARG A 53 46.13 22.58 19.89
N VAL A 54 45.56 22.38 18.71
CA VAL A 54 45.31 23.47 17.77
C VAL A 54 43.81 23.75 17.77
N ASP A 55 43.46 24.85 18.43
CA ASP A 55 42.16 25.51 18.33
C ASP A 55 41.93 25.93 16.86
N GLU A 56 40.99 25.28 16.17
CA GLU A 56 40.24 25.90 15.09
C GLU A 56 38.81 25.34 15.11
N ALA A 57 37.87 26.18 15.56
CA ALA A 57 36.45 25.85 15.56
C ALA A 57 35.98 25.69 14.10
N PRO A 58 35.34 24.57 13.71
CA PRO A 58 34.85 24.40 12.36
C PRO A 58 33.77 25.46 12.07
N PRO A 59 33.76 26.06 10.86
CA PRO A 59 32.76 27.04 10.48
C PRO A 59 31.37 26.40 10.54
N ALA A 60 30.42 27.09 11.17
CA ALA A 60 29.05 26.62 11.33
C ALA A 60 28.44 26.28 9.96
N GLU A 61 28.23 24.99 9.70
CA GLU A 61 27.44 24.50 8.57
C GLU A 61 26.02 25.05 8.67
N ALA A 62 25.55 25.69 7.59
CA ALA A 62 24.15 26.09 7.47
C ALA A 62 23.24 24.85 7.60
N PRO A 63 22.09 24.95 8.30
CA PRO A 63 21.20 23.81 8.48
C PRO A 63 20.78 23.23 7.12
N PRO A 64 20.68 21.89 6.99
CA PRO A 64 20.26 21.27 5.75
C PRO A 64 18.87 21.79 5.36
N GLU A 65 18.74 22.22 4.11
CA GLU A 65 17.45 22.58 3.51
C GLU A 65 16.51 21.39 3.67
N VAL A 66 15.41 21.60 4.39
CA VAL A 66 14.45 20.55 4.72
C VAL A 66 13.76 20.14 3.42
N VAL A 67 14.30 19.12 2.74
CA VAL A 67 13.64 18.51 1.58
C VAL A 67 12.33 17.92 2.09
N ALA A 68 11.22 18.54 1.70
CA ALA A 68 9.89 18.08 2.07
C ALA A 68 9.73 16.59 1.71
N PRO A 69 9.15 15.77 2.59
CA PRO A 69 9.04 14.33 2.35
C PRO A 69 8.26 14.08 1.06
N PRO A 70 8.64 13.08 0.24
CA PRO A 70 7.98 12.80 -1.02
C PRO A 70 6.50 12.47 -0.78
N VAL A 71 5.61 13.24 -1.40
CA VAL A 71 4.17 13.00 -1.36
C VAL A 71 3.90 11.69 -2.10
N ARG A 72 3.43 10.66 -1.39
CA ARG A 72 3.04 9.40 -2.02
C ARG A 72 1.78 9.66 -2.86
N PRO A 73 1.74 9.22 -4.13
CA PRO A 73 0.56 9.40 -4.96
C PRO A 73 -0.65 8.70 -4.32
N SER A 74 -1.82 9.30 -4.44
CA SER A 74 -3.07 8.70 -3.96
C SER A 74 -3.46 7.50 -4.83
N PHE A 75 -4.42 6.69 -4.36
CA PHE A 75 -5.00 5.63 -5.20
C PHE A 75 -5.59 6.17 -6.50
N ARG A 76 -6.20 7.36 -6.44
CA ARG A 76 -6.74 8.04 -7.63
C ARG A 76 -5.66 8.41 -8.63
N ASP A 77 -4.50 8.88 -8.15
CA ASP A 77 -3.38 9.25 -9.01
C ASP A 77 -2.79 8.01 -9.70
N ARG A 78 -2.74 6.88 -8.97
CA ARG A 78 -2.31 5.58 -9.53
C ARG A 78 -3.22 5.09 -10.65
N LEU A 79 -4.51 5.41 -10.59
CA LEU A 79 -5.50 5.04 -11.62
C LEU A 79 -5.61 6.06 -12.76
N GLY A 80 -4.75 7.07 -12.80
CA GLY A 80 -4.85 8.20 -13.73
C GLY A 80 -4.88 7.79 -15.20
N ARG A 81 -4.09 6.79 -15.61
CA ARG A 81 -4.06 6.30 -16.99
C ARG A 81 -5.38 5.66 -17.42
N ALA A 82 -5.89 4.70 -16.64
CA ALA A 82 -7.16 4.03 -16.93
C ALA A 82 -8.32 5.03 -16.94
N ARG A 83 -8.32 5.97 -15.99
CA ARG A 83 -9.32 7.05 -15.93
C ARG A 83 -9.25 7.95 -17.16
N ALA A 84 -8.05 8.32 -17.61
CA ALA A 84 -7.88 9.16 -18.79
C ALA A 84 -8.47 8.49 -20.04
N THR A 85 -8.16 7.20 -20.26
CA THR A 85 -8.74 6.41 -21.34
C THR A 85 -10.27 6.43 -21.29
N LEU A 86 -10.86 6.02 -20.17
CA LEU A 86 -12.32 5.97 -20.02
C LEU A 86 -13.00 7.34 -20.15
N SER A 87 -12.35 8.41 -19.66
CA SER A 87 -12.95 9.76 -19.69
C SER A 87 -13.18 10.29 -21.11
N GLY A 88 -12.36 9.89 -22.09
CA GLY A 88 -12.55 10.26 -23.49
C GLY A 88 -13.84 9.65 -24.05
N TYR A 89 -14.03 8.34 -23.89
CA TYR A 89 -15.23 7.64 -24.34
C TYR A 89 -16.49 8.10 -23.61
N VAL A 90 -16.41 8.25 -22.29
CA VAL A 90 -17.55 8.76 -21.51
C VAL A 90 -17.94 10.16 -21.96
N GLY A 91 -16.97 11.04 -22.25
CA GLY A 91 -17.25 12.36 -22.80
C GLY A 91 -17.92 12.31 -24.18
N SER A 92 -17.47 11.40 -25.05
CA SER A 92 -18.07 11.16 -26.38
C SER A 92 -19.53 10.71 -26.26
N ILE A 93 -19.79 9.66 -25.46
CA ILE A 93 -21.14 9.14 -25.21
C ILE A 93 -22.06 10.22 -24.64
N LEU A 94 -21.58 10.99 -23.65
CA LEU A 94 -22.37 12.07 -23.03
C LEU A 94 -22.67 13.24 -23.98
N SER A 95 -21.94 13.37 -25.09
CA SER A 95 -22.20 14.39 -26.11
C SER A 95 -23.28 14.00 -27.12
N ARG A 96 -23.70 12.73 -27.12
CA ARG A 96 -24.77 12.22 -27.98
C ARG A 96 -26.14 12.71 -27.51
N SER A 97 -27.12 12.67 -28.41
CA SER A 97 -28.51 13.06 -28.11
C SER A 97 -29.37 11.90 -27.61
N ALA A 98 -28.94 10.66 -27.76
CA ALA A 98 -29.67 9.46 -27.38
C ALA A 98 -28.72 8.27 -27.19
N ILE A 99 -29.24 7.20 -26.60
CA ILE A 99 -28.57 5.90 -26.49
C ILE A 99 -28.77 5.13 -27.81
N ASP A 100 -27.84 5.30 -28.75
CA ASP A 100 -27.81 4.59 -30.04
C ASP A 100 -26.82 3.41 -30.04
N GLU A 101 -26.76 2.64 -31.13
CA GLU A 101 -25.85 1.49 -31.21
C GLU A 101 -24.37 1.92 -31.14
N GLU A 102 -24.04 3.08 -31.69
CA GLU A 102 -22.68 3.60 -31.66
C GLU A 102 -22.25 3.96 -30.22
N ALA A 103 -23.16 4.46 -29.37
CA ALA A 103 -22.89 4.64 -27.94
C ALA A 103 -22.57 3.32 -27.23
N TRP A 104 -23.22 2.21 -27.64
CA TRP A 104 -22.93 0.88 -27.09
C TRP A 104 -21.59 0.34 -27.58
N GLU A 105 -21.28 0.50 -28.86
CA GLU A 105 -19.99 0.10 -29.45
C GLU A 105 -18.82 0.86 -28.82
N GLU A 106 -18.94 2.19 -28.65
CA GLU A 106 -17.93 3.00 -27.96
C GLU A 106 -17.71 2.54 -26.51
N LEU A 107 -18.79 2.19 -25.82
CA LEU A 107 -18.71 1.72 -24.43
C LEU A 107 -18.01 0.36 -24.34
N GLU A 108 -18.33 -0.58 -25.24
CA GLU A 108 -17.66 -1.88 -25.33
C GLU A 108 -16.16 -1.70 -25.59
N GLU A 109 -15.82 -0.88 -26.59
CA GLU A 109 -14.45 -0.59 -26.96
C GLU A 109 -13.67 0.06 -25.80
N ALA A 110 -14.30 0.98 -25.07
CA ALA A 110 -13.73 1.62 -23.89
C ALA A 110 -13.38 0.62 -22.79
N LEU A 111 -14.28 -0.33 -22.51
CA LEU A 111 -14.12 -1.34 -21.47
C LEU A 111 -13.01 -2.35 -21.83
N ILE A 112 -12.98 -2.79 -23.09
CA ILE A 112 -11.94 -3.69 -23.58
C ILE A 112 -10.56 -3.01 -23.50
N ARG A 113 -10.45 -1.74 -23.92
CA ARG A 113 -9.21 -0.95 -23.81
C ARG A 113 -8.79 -0.67 -22.37
N ALA A 114 -9.71 -0.75 -21.42
CA ALA A 114 -9.45 -0.57 -20.00
C ALA A 114 -9.12 -1.88 -19.27
N ASP A 115 -8.73 -2.93 -20.00
CA ASP A 115 -8.33 -4.24 -19.47
C ASP A 115 -9.45 -5.01 -18.74
N VAL A 116 -10.73 -4.75 -19.05
CA VAL A 116 -11.85 -5.53 -18.51
C VAL A 116 -11.93 -6.92 -19.17
N GLY A 117 -11.54 -7.00 -20.45
CA GLY A 117 -11.61 -8.21 -21.26
C GLY A 117 -12.98 -8.44 -21.92
N VAL A 118 -13.00 -9.22 -23.00
CA VAL A 118 -14.19 -9.38 -23.88
C VAL A 118 -15.37 -10.03 -23.13
N GLY A 119 -15.15 -11.18 -22.48
CA GLY A 119 -16.23 -11.91 -21.79
C GLY A 119 -16.91 -11.08 -20.68
N PRO A 120 -16.16 -10.56 -19.70
CA PRO A 120 -16.74 -9.73 -18.64
C PRO A 120 -17.41 -8.45 -19.16
N THR A 121 -16.86 -7.85 -20.23
CA THR A 121 -17.46 -6.68 -20.88
C THR A 121 -18.84 -7.03 -21.47
N GLN A 122 -18.93 -8.12 -22.23
CA GLN A 122 -20.19 -8.54 -22.84
C GLN A 122 -21.26 -8.80 -21.78
N GLU A 123 -20.92 -9.57 -20.74
CA GLU A 123 -21.85 -9.88 -19.65
C GLU A 123 -22.35 -8.62 -18.94
N LEU A 124 -21.46 -7.64 -18.73
CA LEU A 124 -21.79 -6.36 -18.11
C LEU A 124 -22.75 -5.58 -19.00
N LEU A 125 -22.44 -5.45 -20.29
CA LEU A 125 -23.26 -4.68 -21.22
C LEU A 125 -24.63 -5.32 -21.47
N ASP A 126 -24.72 -6.64 -21.51
CA ASP A 126 -26.00 -7.35 -21.61
C ASP A 126 -26.92 -7.02 -20.41
N SER A 127 -26.33 -6.97 -19.21
CA SER A 127 -27.05 -6.62 -17.97
C SER A 127 -27.49 -5.16 -17.97
N VAL A 128 -26.64 -4.25 -18.45
CA VAL A 128 -26.96 -2.82 -18.60
C VAL A 128 -28.03 -2.62 -19.67
N ARG A 129 -27.97 -3.31 -20.82
CA ARG A 129 -29.01 -3.26 -21.88
C ARG A 129 -30.37 -3.71 -21.34
N ALA A 130 -30.40 -4.77 -20.53
CA ALA A 130 -31.62 -5.21 -19.86
C ALA A 130 -32.18 -4.11 -18.92
N THR A 131 -31.31 -3.47 -18.14
CA THR A 131 -31.68 -2.37 -17.22
C THR A 131 -32.20 -1.14 -17.96
N VAL A 132 -31.53 -0.73 -19.04
CA VAL A 132 -31.96 0.39 -19.91
C VAL A 132 -33.35 0.12 -20.47
N LYS A 133 -33.61 -1.11 -20.93
CA LYS A 133 -34.91 -1.51 -21.46
C LYS A 133 -35.99 -1.56 -20.38
N GLU A 134 -35.70 -2.12 -19.22
CA GLU A 134 -36.63 -2.25 -18.10
C GLU A 134 -37.05 -0.88 -17.56
N ARG A 135 -36.10 0.03 -17.42
CA ARG A 135 -36.32 1.38 -16.85
C ARG A 135 -36.65 2.43 -17.90
N ALA A 136 -36.67 2.06 -19.18
CA ALA A 136 -36.89 2.96 -20.31
C ALA A 136 -35.97 4.20 -20.29
N LEU A 137 -34.67 3.97 -20.03
CA LEU A 137 -33.68 5.04 -20.00
C LEU A 137 -33.47 5.58 -21.42
N THR A 138 -33.41 6.90 -21.57
CA THR A 138 -33.28 7.55 -22.89
C THR A 138 -32.07 8.47 -22.98
N GLU A 139 -31.60 8.98 -21.85
CA GLU A 139 -30.50 9.94 -21.81
C GLU A 139 -29.14 9.24 -21.68
N PRO A 140 -28.10 9.65 -22.43
CA PRO A 140 -26.76 9.07 -22.29
C PRO A 140 -26.17 9.14 -20.87
N ALA A 141 -26.54 10.15 -20.09
CA ALA A 141 -26.13 10.26 -18.69
C ALA A 141 -26.69 9.10 -17.84
N GLU A 142 -27.93 8.66 -18.11
CA GLU A 142 -28.55 7.52 -17.42
C GLU A 142 -27.86 6.21 -17.79
N LEU A 143 -27.43 6.06 -19.04
CA LEU A 143 -26.61 4.92 -19.47
C LEU A 143 -25.31 4.82 -18.66
N ILE A 144 -24.58 5.94 -18.53
CA ILE A 144 -23.33 5.96 -17.76
C ILE A 144 -23.57 5.62 -16.28
N GLU A 145 -24.65 6.10 -15.67
CA GLU A 145 -24.98 5.71 -14.30
C GLU A 145 -25.37 4.22 -14.20
N ALA A 146 -26.12 3.68 -15.15
CA ALA A 146 -26.46 2.26 -15.18
C ALA A 146 -25.20 1.37 -15.27
N VAL A 147 -24.22 1.74 -16.10
CA VAL A 147 -22.92 1.05 -16.19
C VAL A 147 -22.19 1.10 -14.85
N LYS A 148 -22.11 2.28 -14.22
CA LYS A 148 -21.45 2.45 -12.93
C LYS A 148 -22.10 1.61 -11.84
N ASP A 149 -23.42 1.52 -11.82
CA ASP A 149 -24.15 0.74 -10.82
C ASP A 149 -23.95 -0.77 -11.03
N GLU A 150 -23.98 -1.24 -12.28
CA GLU A 150 -23.66 -2.64 -12.60
C GLU A 150 -22.23 -3.01 -12.22
N MET A 151 -21.25 -2.14 -12.50
CA MET A 151 -19.86 -2.34 -12.06
C MET A 151 -19.74 -2.43 -10.53
N LYS A 152 -20.40 -1.53 -9.80
CA LYS A 152 -20.40 -1.60 -8.33
C LYS A 152 -20.98 -2.91 -7.85
N LEU A 153 -22.10 -3.35 -8.43
CA LEU A 153 -22.79 -4.58 -8.07
C LEU A 153 -21.86 -5.79 -8.22
N ARG A 154 -21.13 -5.88 -9.34
CA ARG A 154 -20.16 -6.95 -9.60
C ARG A 154 -18.97 -6.95 -8.64
N LEU A 155 -18.65 -5.81 -8.05
CA LEU A 155 -17.56 -5.65 -7.08
C LEU A 155 -18.03 -5.75 -5.62
N VAL A 156 -19.31 -6.03 -5.37
CA VAL A 156 -19.81 -6.24 -4.00
C VAL A 156 -19.26 -7.55 -3.45
N GLY A 157 -18.57 -7.48 -2.31
CA GLY A 157 -18.05 -8.64 -1.59
C GLY A 157 -17.08 -8.24 -0.48
N SER A 158 -16.75 -9.18 0.41
CA SER A 158 -15.69 -8.95 1.39
C SER A 158 -14.33 -8.94 0.70
N VAL A 159 -13.61 -7.82 0.81
CA VAL A 159 -12.23 -7.67 0.32
C VAL A 159 -11.19 -7.99 1.39
N ASP A 160 -11.64 -8.39 2.58
CA ASP A 160 -10.77 -8.72 3.69
C ASP A 160 -10.09 -10.08 3.49
N LEU A 161 -8.82 -10.16 3.89
CA LEU A 161 -8.14 -11.44 3.98
C LEU A 161 -8.83 -12.30 5.04
N ALA A 162 -9.15 -13.55 4.66
CA ALA A 162 -9.65 -14.53 5.60
C ALA A 162 -8.68 -14.68 6.79
N ARG A 163 -9.24 -14.70 8.01
CA ARG A 163 -8.50 -14.88 9.26
C ARG A 163 -8.91 -16.20 9.89
N ALA A 164 -7.94 -16.90 10.47
CA ALA A 164 -8.22 -18.06 11.30
C ALA A 164 -8.95 -17.62 12.58
N GLU A 165 -9.88 -18.45 13.06
CA GLU A 165 -10.62 -18.18 14.30
C GLU A 165 -9.70 -18.14 15.53
N SER A 166 -8.60 -18.89 15.48
CA SER A 166 -7.58 -18.96 16.52
C SER A 166 -6.20 -18.60 15.94
N PRO A 167 -5.36 -17.83 16.65
CA PRO A 167 -4.04 -17.45 16.15
C PRO A 167 -3.05 -18.63 16.14
N PRO A 168 -2.04 -18.60 15.24
CA PRO A 168 -1.78 -17.56 14.24
C PRO A 168 -2.59 -17.74 12.95
N SER A 169 -2.97 -16.63 12.30
CA SER A 169 -3.38 -16.64 10.90
C SER A 169 -2.14 -16.68 10.01
N ILE A 170 -2.06 -17.65 9.09
CA ILE A 170 -0.92 -17.80 8.17
C ILE A 170 -1.42 -17.50 6.75
N TRP A 171 -0.83 -16.49 6.12
CA TRP A 171 -1.08 -16.15 4.71
C TRP A 171 0.14 -16.56 3.87
N LEU A 172 -0.06 -17.49 2.94
CA LEU A 172 0.94 -17.86 1.93
C LEU A 172 0.65 -17.08 0.65
N PHE A 173 1.50 -16.12 0.32
CA PHE A 173 1.44 -15.39 -0.93
C PHE A 173 2.20 -16.17 -2.02
N VAL A 174 1.56 -16.39 -3.15
CA VAL A 174 2.15 -17.06 -4.32
C VAL A 174 2.09 -16.13 -5.52
N GLY A 175 3.12 -16.14 -6.35
CA GLY A 175 3.23 -15.31 -7.53
C GLY A 175 4.42 -15.73 -8.38
N VAL A 176 4.45 -15.29 -9.64
CA VAL A 176 5.66 -15.34 -10.48
C VAL A 176 6.60 -14.20 -10.08
N ASN A 177 7.86 -14.23 -10.53
CA ASN A 177 8.79 -13.13 -10.27
C ASN A 177 8.37 -11.88 -11.06
N GLY A 178 8.05 -10.79 -10.36
CA GLY A 178 7.65 -9.49 -10.94
C GLY A 178 6.43 -8.91 -10.25
#